data_AF-A0A537GG94-F1
#
_entry.id   AF-A0A537GG94-F1
#
_cell.length_a   1.000
_cell.length_b   1.000
_cell.length_c   1.000
_cell.angle_alpha   90.00
_cell.angle_beta   90.00
_cell.angle_gamma   90.00
#
_symmetry.space_group_name_H-M   'P 1'
#
loop_
_entity.id
_entity.type
_entity.pdbx_description
1 polymer ?
#
loop_
_entity_poly.entity_id
_entity_poly.type
_entity_poly.pdbx_seq_one_letter_code
_entity_poly.pdbx_strand_id
1 'polypeptide(L)'
;MLGQEKYRIWSFFNRLAVDPNDLTTIFDEQGMPLPGRLLERAYSKIVDSYHPRCLDARGVLFRTESIDGNSVVRGFDDSQGWQNLFSRGLEIIPMVGDHLSMIREHHPKLALEMNEVLKRHRSAHDHQTGEIASAEGPDS
;
A
#
# COMPACT_ATOMS: atom_id res chain seq x y z
N MET A 1 21.17 -16.56 2.92
CA MET A 1 20.01 -16.21 2.07
C MET A 1 20.05 -14.72 1.78
N LEU A 2 20.68 -14.26 0.70
CA LEU A 2 20.91 -12.83 0.38
C LEU A 2 20.23 -12.37 -0.92
N GLY A 3 19.42 -13.24 -1.53
CA GLY A 3 18.85 -12.99 -2.86
C GLY A 3 17.44 -12.41 -2.87
N GLN A 4 16.72 -12.38 -1.74
CA GLN A 4 15.27 -12.07 -1.73
C GLN A 4 14.95 -10.58 -1.56
N GLU A 5 15.83 -9.77 -0.98
CA GLU A 5 15.53 -8.34 -0.74
C GLU A 5 15.46 -7.51 -2.03
N LYS A 6 16.35 -7.79 -2.99
CA LYS A 6 16.44 -7.04 -4.25
C LYS A 6 15.18 -7.15 -5.12
N TYR A 7 14.48 -8.29 -5.07
CA TYR A 7 13.28 -8.51 -5.87
C TYR A 7 12.00 -7.94 -5.24
N ARG A 8 12.02 -7.62 -3.93
CA ARG A 8 10.84 -7.11 -3.20
C ARG A 8 10.53 -5.65 -3.51
N ILE A 9 11.54 -4.85 -3.82
CA ILE A 9 11.38 -3.43 -4.19
C ILE A 9 11.02 -3.31 -5.68
N TRP A 10 11.51 -4.23 -6.51
CA TRP A 10 11.31 -4.23 -7.95
C TRP A 10 9.81 -4.24 -8.35
N SER A 11 8.97 -4.97 -7.61
CA SER A 11 7.53 -5.03 -7.86
C SER A 11 6.77 -3.72 -7.63
N PHE A 12 7.30 -2.80 -6.80
CA PHE A 12 6.63 -1.52 -6.53
C PHE A 12 6.74 -0.55 -7.72
N PHE A 13 7.86 -0.54 -8.43
CA PHE A 13 8.16 0.45 -9.47
C PHE A 13 8.01 -0.08 -10.90
N ASN A 14 7.89 -1.39 -11.07
CA ASN A 14 7.82 -2.07 -12.37
C ASN A 14 6.63 -1.71 -13.27
N ARG A 15 5.72 -0.87 -12.80
CA ARG A 15 4.50 -0.55 -13.53
C ARG A 15 4.64 0.65 -14.48
N LEU A 16 5.84 1.24 -14.54
CA LEU A 16 6.13 2.45 -15.32
C LEU A 16 7.28 2.18 -16.27
N ALA A 17 7.08 1.25 -17.21
CA ALA A 17 7.89 1.23 -18.42
C ALA A 17 7.55 2.47 -19.24
N VAL A 18 8.19 3.59 -18.91
CA VAL A 18 8.08 4.85 -19.63
C VAL A 18 9.08 4.80 -20.78
N ASP A 19 8.61 4.98 -22.04
CA ASP A 19 9.54 5.14 -23.15
C ASP A 19 10.41 6.39 -22.87
N PRO A 20 11.75 6.25 -22.81
CA PRO A 20 12.65 7.36 -22.53
C PRO A 20 12.49 8.54 -23.52
N ASN A 21 11.98 8.28 -24.73
CA ASN A 21 11.84 9.26 -25.79
C ASN A 21 10.42 9.85 -25.89
N ASP A 22 9.44 9.34 -25.14
CA ASP A 22 8.08 9.89 -25.13
C ASP A 22 7.87 10.98 -24.07
N LEU A 23 6.93 11.87 -24.37
CA LEU A 23 6.37 12.81 -23.39
C LEU A 23 5.39 12.08 -22.49
N THR A 24 5.51 12.31 -21.19
CA THR A 24 4.68 11.64 -20.19
C THR A 24 3.35 12.36 -20.02
N THR A 25 2.38 11.70 -19.39
CA THR A 25 1.09 12.32 -19.03
C THR A 25 1.17 13.17 -17.76
N ILE A 26 2.38 13.35 -17.19
CA ILE A 26 2.64 14.16 -16.01
C ILE A 26 3.13 15.53 -16.46
N PHE A 27 2.52 16.60 -15.96
CA PHE A 27 2.85 17.97 -16.33
C PHE A 27 3.60 18.68 -15.21
N ASP A 28 4.52 19.59 -15.57
CA ASP A 28 5.16 20.51 -14.63
C ASP A 28 4.24 21.68 -14.24
N GLU A 29 4.76 22.59 -13.40
CA GLU A 29 4.03 23.77 -12.92
C GLU A 29 3.65 24.75 -14.05
N GLN A 30 4.31 24.66 -15.20
CA GLN A 30 4.02 25.46 -16.39
C GLN A 30 3.06 24.75 -17.35
N GLY A 31 2.59 23.54 -17.00
CA GLY A 31 1.69 22.74 -17.82
C GLY A 31 2.39 22.01 -18.97
N MET A 32 3.72 21.86 -18.93
CA MET A 32 4.47 21.13 -19.94
C MET A 32 4.66 19.67 -19.53
N PRO A 33 4.45 18.70 -20.45
CA PRO A 33 4.62 17.29 -20.12
C PRO A 33 6.08 16.97 -19.82
N LEU A 34 6.32 16.22 -18.74
CA LEU A 34 7.66 15.81 -18.33
C LEU A 34 8.25 14.81 -19.32
N PRO A 35 9.56 14.93 -19.67
CA PRO A 35 10.22 13.93 -20.50
C PRO A 35 10.30 12.56 -19.85
N GLY A 36 10.11 11.49 -20.63
CA GLY A 36 10.15 10.11 -20.14
C GLY A 36 11.45 9.74 -19.42
N ARG A 37 12.61 10.15 -19.96
CA ARG A 37 13.94 9.99 -19.31
C ARG A 37 14.01 10.57 -17.90
N LEU A 38 13.30 11.66 -17.62
CA LEU A 38 13.32 12.27 -16.29
C LEU A 38 12.62 11.37 -15.28
N LEU A 39 11.45 10.85 -15.64
CA LEU A 39 10.71 9.89 -14.83
C LEU A 39 11.47 8.57 -14.67
N GLU A 40 12.02 8.02 -15.75
CA GLU A 40 12.83 6.81 -15.73
C GLU A 40 14.00 6.94 -14.74
N ARG A 41 14.74 8.06 -14.81
CA ARG A 41 15.86 8.33 -13.90
C ARG A 41 15.39 8.46 -12.45
N ALA A 42 14.26 9.13 -12.21
CA ALA A 42 13.69 9.27 -10.87
C ALA A 42 13.30 7.91 -10.30
N TYR A 43 12.54 7.10 -11.04
CA TYR A 43 12.11 5.77 -10.59
C TYR A 43 13.29 4.82 -10.39
N SER A 44 14.28 4.84 -11.28
CA SER A 44 15.51 4.06 -11.11
C SER A 44 16.22 4.43 -9.80
N LYS A 45 16.32 5.73 -9.49
CA LYS A 45 16.91 6.17 -8.22
C LYS A 45 16.10 5.77 -7.00
N ILE A 46 14.78 5.78 -7.10
CA ILE A 46 13.92 5.33 -5.99
C ILE A 46 14.11 3.82 -5.78
N VAL A 47 14.10 3.01 -6.85
CA VAL A 47 14.38 1.56 -6.76
C VAL A 47 15.73 1.29 -6.09
N ASP A 48 16.76 2.03 -6.48
CA ASP A 48 18.12 1.83 -5.96
C ASP A 48 18.31 2.28 -4.51
N SER A 49 17.52 3.24 -4.02
CA SER A 49 17.74 3.89 -2.72
C SER A 49 16.68 3.58 -1.68
N TYR A 50 15.44 3.26 -2.09
CA TYR A 50 14.33 3.05 -1.19
C TYR A 50 14.26 1.61 -0.69
N HIS A 51 14.73 1.43 0.54
CA HIS A 51 14.72 0.14 1.25
C HIS A 51 13.74 0.22 2.42
N PRO A 52 12.46 -0.17 2.23
CA PRO A 52 11.46 -0.11 3.28
C PRO A 52 11.86 -1.02 4.46
N ARG A 53 11.80 -0.46 5.67
CA ARG A 53 12.09 -1.20 6.91
C ARG A 53 10.80 -1.80 7.47
N CYS A 54 10.95 -2.93 8.16
CA CYS A 54 9.84 -3.51 8.90
C CYS A 54 9.35 -2.53 9.98
N LEU A 55 8.03 -2.37 10.07
CA LEU A 55 7.34 -1.51 11.02
C LEU A 55 6.73 -2.36 12.13
N ASP A 56 6.93 -1.95 13.38
CA ASP A 56 6.25 -2.57 14.53
C ASP A 56 4.79 -2.10 14.67
N ALA A 57 4.01 -2.39 13.63
CA ALA A 57 2.65 -1.93 13.47
C ALA A 57 1.80 -2.97 12.73
N ARG A 58 0.48 -2.78 12.77
CA ARG A 58 -0.48 -3.45 11.89
C ARG A 58 -0.65 -2.60 10.62
N GLY A 59 -0.70 -3.25 9.47
CA GLY A 59 -0.99 -2.60 8.18
C GLY A 59 -2.38 -2.95 7.67
N VAL A 60 -2.96 -2.06 6.88
CA VAL A 60 -4.20 -2.32 6.13
C VAL A 60 -3.98 -1.89 4.68
N LEU A 61 -4.21 -2.81 3.74
CA LEU A 61 -4.07 -2.60 2.31
C LEU A 61 -5.43 -2.68 1.62
N PHE A 62 -5.92 -1.55 1.12
CA PHE A 62 -7.08 -1.51 0.23
C PHE A 62 -6.61 -1.84 -1.19
N ARG A 63 -6.91 -3.06 -1.65
CA ARG A 63 -6.38 -3.64 -2.88
C ARG A 63 -7.43 -3.59 -3.97
N THR A 64 -7.08 -3.03 -5.12
CA THR A 64 -7.97 -2.99 -6.30
C THR A 64 -8.22 -4.38 -6.88
N GLU A 65 -9.46 -4.67 -7.23
CA GLU A 65 -9.93 -5.90 -7.85
C GLU A 65 -10.75 -5.55 -9.10
N SER A 66 -10.20 -5.90 -10.26
CA SER A 66 -10.85 -5.64 -11.56
C SER A 66 -12.03 -6.60 -11.76
N ILE A 67 -13.15 -6.05 -12.24
CA ILE A 67 -14.39 -6.77 -12.52
C ILE A 67 -14.22 -7.77 -13.68
N ASP A 68 -13.33 -7.47 -14.62
CA ASP A 68 -13.23 -8.20 -15.89
C ASP A 68 -12.23 -9.37 -15.85
N GLY A 69 -11.68 -9.70 -14.68
CA GLY A 69 -10.68 -10.76 -14.52
C GLY A 69 -9.33 -10.48 -15.22
N ASN A 70 -9.23 -9.38 -15.98
CA ASN A 70 -8.01 -8.86 -16.58
C ASN A 70 -7.18 -8.17 -15.48
N SER A 71 -6.77 -8.96 -14.48
CA SER A 71 -6.10 -8.46 -13.30
C SER A 71 -4.81 -7.77 -13.73
N VAL A 72 -4.75 -6.46 -13.50
CA VAL A 72 -3.53 -5.71 -13.73
C VAL A 72 -2.45 -6.33 -12.85
N VAL A 73 -1.47 -6.97 -13.51
CA VAL A 73 -0.24 -7.56 -12.99
C VAL A 73 -0.35 -7.85 -11.49
N ARG A 74 -0.94 -9.00 -11.12
CA ARG A 74 -0.78 -9.50 -9.75
C ARG A 74 0.72 -9.53 -9.50
N GLY A 75 1.19 -8.70 -8.58
CA GLY A 75 2.52 -8.90 -8.01
C GLY A 75 2.62 -10.35 -7.55
N PHE A 76 3.84 -10.84 -7.34
CA PHE A 76 4.12 -12.24 -6.98
C PHE A 76 3.20 -12.83 -5.89
N ASP A 77 2.56 -12.00 -5.06
CA ASP A 77 1.50 -12.36 -4.11
C ASP A 77 0.33 -11.34 -4.07
N ASP A 78 -0.73 -11.73 -3.35
CA ASP A 78 -1.92 -10.90 -3.10
C ASP A 78 -1.63 -9.65 -2.25
N SER A 79 -0.47 -9.61 -1.58
CA SER A 79 -0.02 -8.51 -0.73
C SER A 79 0.67 -7.39 -1.50
N GLN A 80 0.93 -7.58 -2.80
CA GLN A 80 1.66 -6.62 -3.66
C GLN A 80 3.02 -6.20 -3.04
N GLY A 81 3.67 -7.12 -2.31
CA GLY A 81 4.96 -6.89 -1.64
C GLY A 81 4.90 -6.35 -0.21
N TRP A 82 3.71 -6.11 0.35
CA TRP A 82 3.53 -5.53 1.69
C TRP A 82 3.59 -6.56 2.84
N GLN A 83 3.48 -7.87 2.57
CA GLN A 83 3.27 -8.91 3.60
C GLN A 83 4.26 -8.86 4.78
N ASN A 84 5.55 -8.61 4.55
CA ASN A 84 6.55 -8.59 5.63
C ASN A 84 7.06 -7.19 5.98
N LEU A 85 6.27 -6.15 5.70
CA LEU A 85 6.57 -4.78 6.16
C LEU A 85 5.92 -4.46 7.51
N PHE A 86 4.92 -5.23 7.95
CA PHE A 86 4.20 -4.99 9.21
C PHE A 86 4.36 -6.19 10.14
N SER A 87 5.09 -6.04 11.25
CA SER A 87 5.39 -7.14 12.17
C SER A 87 4.15 -7.68 12.90
N ARG A 88 3.11 -6.85 13.06
CA ARG A 88 1.88 -7.20 13.78
C ARG A 88 0.76 -7.68 12.85
N GLY A 89 1.07 -7.90 11.57
CA GLY A 89 0.15 -8.39 10.55
C GLY A 89 -0.31 -7.32 9.55
N LEU A 90 -0.82 -7.81 8.42
CA LEU A 90 -1.37 -7.02 7.32
C LEU A 90 -2.79 -7.52 7.00
N GLU A 91 -3.78 -6.63 7.07
CA GLU A 91 -5.15 -6.88 6.59
C GLU A 91 -5.27 -6.42 5.14
N ILE A 92 -5.85 -7.25 4.26
CA ILE A 92 -6.05 -6.91 2.84
C ILE A 92 -7.55 -6.83 2.58
N ILE A 93 -8.02 -5.68 2.12
CA ILE A 93 -9.43 -5.41 1.84
C ILE A 93 -9.60 -5.21 0.33
N PRO A 94 -10.31 -6.11 -0.38
CA PRO A 94 -10.54 -5.96 -1.81
C PRO A 94 -11.50 -4.79 -2.09
N MET A 95 -11.15 -3.97 -3.08
CA MET A 95 -11.90 -2.82 -3.55
C MET A 95 -12.21 -2.98 -5.03
N VAL A 96 -13.48 -2.83 -5.40
CA VAL A 96 -13.92 -2.92 -6.80
C VAL A 96 -13.26 -1.82 -7.61
N GLY A 97 -12.82 -2.15 -8.82
CA GLY A 97 -12.28 -1.19 -9.78
C GLY A 97 -10.75 -1.17 -9.84
N ASP A 98 -10.19 -0.08 -10.37
CA ASP A 98 -8.77 0.17 -10.45
C ASP A 98 -8.33 1.31 -9.51
N HIS A 99 -7.08 1.74 -9.59
CA HIS A 99 -6.54 2.75 -8.67
C HIS A 99 -7.24 4.11 -8.86
N LEU A 100 -7.68 4.43 -10.08
CA LEU A 100 -8.36 5.67 -10.40
C LEU A 100 -9.84 5.60 -10.04
N SER A 101 -10.53 4.52 -10.42
CA SER A 101 -11.97 4.39 -10.12
C SER A 101 -12.21 4.18 -8.63
N MET A 102 -11.30 3.53 -7.89
CA MET A 102 -11.37 3.45 -6.43
C MET A 102 -11.45 4.84 -5.77
N ILE A 103 -10.72 5.83 -6.31
CA ILE A 103 -10.68 7.20 -5.78
C ILE A 103 -11.76 8.09 -6.39
N ARG A 104 -12.08 7.95 -7.66
CA ARG A 104 -13.05 8.83 -8.34
C ARG A 104 -14.48 8.39 -8.12
N GLU A 105 -14.74 7.10 -8.28
CA GLU A 105 -16.09 6.54 -8.36
C GLU A 105 -16.48 5.81 -7.07
N HIS A 106 -15.54 5.13 -6.43
CA HIS A 106 -15.81 4.30 -5.26
C HIS A 106 -15.31 4.91 -3.93
N HIS A 107 -14.96 6.20 -3.91
CA HIS A 107 -14.51 6.88 -2.69
C HIS A 107 -15.49 6.78 -1.50
N PRO A 108 -16.83 6.78 -1.66
CA PRO A 108 -17.72 6.63 -0.51
C PRO A 108 -17.58 5.24 0.13
N LYS A 109 -17.43 4.20 -0.70
CA LYS A 109 -17.20 2.84 -0.24
C LYS A 109 -15.84 2.72 0.44
N LEU A 110 -14.79 3.30 -0.14
CA LEU A 110 -13.46 3.34 0.47
C LEU A 110 -13.50 3.98 1.86
N ALA A 111 -14.16 5.14 2.00
CA ALA A 111 -14.31 5.82 3.28
C ALA A 111 -15.08 4.99 4.31
N LEU A 112 -16.13 4.27 3.87
CA LEU A 112 -16.88 3.37 4.75
C LEU A 112 -16.01 2.24 5.28
N GLU A 113 -15.26 1.56 4.41
CA GLU A 113 -14.37 0.48 4.82
C GLU A 113 -13.26 0.98 5.76
N MET A 114 -12.69 2.15 5.48
CA MET A 114 -11.72 2.80 6.38
C MET A 114 -12.31 3.04 7.78
N ASN A 115 -13.55 3.54 7.86
CA ASN A 115 -14.22 3.77 9.12
C ASN A 115 -14.47 2.46 9.89
N GLU A 116 -14.88 1.40 9.21
CA GLU A 116 -15.11 0.09 9.85
C GLU A 116 -13.82 -0.53 10.38
N VAL A 117 -12.72 -0.46 9.62
CA VAL A 117 -11.38 -0.86 10.07
C VAL A 117 -10.97 -0.11 11.33
N LEU A 118 -11.11 1.23 11.32
CA LEU A 118 -10.73 2.06 12.46
C LEU A 118 -11.58 1.74 13.70
N LYS A 119 -12.88 1.49 13.54
CA LYS A 119 -13.76 1.06 14.64
C LYS A 119 -13.30 -0.28 15.22
N ARG A 120 -13.05 -1.29 14.38
CA ARG A 120 -12.58 -2.62 14.83
C ARG A 120 -11.31 -2.51 15.67
N HIS A 121 -10.34 -1.72 15.22
CA HIS A 121 -9.07 -1.58 15.92
C HIS A 121 -9.16 -0.70 17.18
N ARG A 122 -10.03 0.31 17.21
CA ARG A 122 -10.30 1.08 18.43
C ARG A 122 -10.96 0.20 19.49
N SER A 123 -12.03 -0.51 19.14
CA SER A 123 -12.75 -1.37 20.08
C SER A 123 -11.90 -2.54 20.61
N ALA A 124 -10.98 -3.08 19.81
CA ALA A 124 -10.04 -4.10 20.25
C ALA A 124 -8.98 -3.54 21.22
N HIS A 125 -8.52 -2.31 21.00
CA HIS A 125 -7.59 -1.65 21.92
C HIS A 125 -8.26 -1.41 23.28
N ASP A 126 -9.50 -0.92 23.29
CA ASP A 126 -10.24 -0.59 24.52
C ASP A 126 -10.50 -1.82 25.41
N HIS A 127 -10.86 -2.97 24.83
CA HIS A 127 -11.03 -4.23 25.57
C HIS A 127 -9.71 -4.73 26.18
N GLN A 128 -8.59 -4.60 25.45
CA GLN A 128 -7.30 -5.05 25.95
C GLN A 128 -6.80 -4.18 27.11
N THR A 129 -7.10 -2.87 27.15
CA THR A 129 -6.79 -2.00 28.30
C THR A 129 -7.71 -2.19 29.52
N GLY A 130 -8.93 -2.70 29.33
CA GLY A 130 -9.87 -2.96 30.43
C GLY A 130 -9.51 -4.21 31.26
N GLU A 131 -8.93 -5.22 30.63
CA GLU A 131 -8.52 -6.46 31.32
C GLU A 131 -7.26 -6.28 32.19
N ILE A 132 -6.26 -5.51 31.73
CA ILE A 132 -5.06 -5.20 32.54
C ILE A 132 -5.38 -4.31 33.75
N ALA A 133 -6.32 -3.37 33.63
CA ALA A 133 -6.73 -2.52 34.75
C ALA A 133 -7.54 -3.27 35.83
N SER A 134 -8.13 -4.42 35.51
CA SER A 134 -8.89 -5.24 36.47
C SER A 134 -8.02 -6.25 37.23
N ALA A 135 -6.76 -6.44 36.84
CA ALA A 135 -5.84 -7.39 37.48
C ALA A 135 -4.97 -6.76 38.60
N GLU A 136 -4.98 -5.43 38.74
CA GLU A 136 -4.29 -4.71 39.82
C GLU A 136 -5.32 -4.07 40.78
N GLY A 137 -6.03 -4.91 41.54
CA GLY A 137 -6.79 -4.54 42.73
C GLY A 137 -6.22 -5.26 43.96
N PRO A 138 -6.12 -4.60 45.12
CA PRO A 138 -5.02 -4.79 46.06
C PRO A 138 -5.17 -6.02 46.95
N ASP A 139 -4.13 -6.85 47.00
CA ASP A 139 -3.91 -7.71 48.17
C ASP A 139 -3.55 -6.82 49.37
N SER A 140 -4.25 -7.09 50.48
CA SER A 140 -4.30 -6.30 51.72
C SER A 140 -3.06 -6.40 52.58
#